data_AF-A0A125W558-F1
#
_entry.id   AF-A0A125W558-F1
#
_cell.length_a   1.000
_cell.length_b   1.000
_cell.length_c   1.000
_cell.angle_alpha   90.00
_cell.angle_beta   90.00
_cell.angle_gamma   90.00
#
_symmetry.space_group_name_H-M   'P 1'
#
loop_
_entity.id
_entity.type
_entity.pdbx_description
1 polymer ?
#
loop_
_entity_poly.entity_id
_entity_poly.type
_entity_poly.pdbx_seq_one_letter_code
_entity_poly.pdbx_strand_id
1 'polypeptide(L)'
;QRMVGCGDDDLKLLMAKRFILVFDSGVIVIKHWKIHNYIRNDRYKPTLYQEEKAELAEKNSKAYTFKTEVIESEKHLGIPDDNRMGYQMDTQVRLGKDRLVKDKKKNSVEPSSTMPELFEKVWKTYPKKTNKKKAREQFLKKFKTEEDLESFKKGYKDYLAYIKLNDWYHPQELFRWIRDDRYNDEYDLSQTNKLPAYSKVPMRQEKLPEWANNQKQEEEKLSSEEQAELDRQIKEYLEGK
;
A
#
# COMPACT_ATOMS: atom_id res chain seq x y z
N GLN A 1 -23.23 6.45 21.81
CA GLN A 1 -21.85 6.97 21.72
C GLN A 1 -20.90 5.78 21.89
N ARG A 2 -20.15 5.36 20.86
CA ARG A 2 -19.20 4.25 21.03
C ARG A 2 -18.04 4.75 21.89
N MET A 3 -17.83 4.10 23.02
CA MET A 3 -16.70 4.34 23.92
C MET A 3 -15.44 3.87 23.21
N VAL A 4 -14.67 4.80 22.65
CA VAL A 4 -13.31 4.52 22.20
C VAL A 4 -12.47 4.54 23.47
N GLY A 5 -11.91 3.40 23.88
CA GLY A 5 -11.05 3.28 25.07
C GLY A 5 -9.68 3.95 24.91
N CYS A 6 -9.63 5.10 24.24
CA CYS A 6 -8.45 5.94 24.09
C CYS A 6 -8.51 6.98 25.19
N GLY A 7 -7.61 6.89 26.17
CA GLY A 7 -7.50 7.88 27.24
C GLY A 7 -6.69 9.10 26.81
N ASP A 8 -6.80 10.20 27.56
CA ASP A 8 -5.99 11.40 27.32
C ASP A 8 -4.47 11.12 27.36
N ASP A 9 -4.07 10.10 28.11
CA ASP A 9 -2.68 9.65 28.21
C ASP A 9 -2.16 9.03 26.90
N ASP A 10 -3.01 8.32 26.15
CA ASP A 10 -2.63 7.78 24.84
C ASP A 10 -2.40 8.92 23.82
N LEU A 11 -3.23 9.97 23.88
CA LEU A 11 -3.05 11.16 23.04
C LEU A 11 -1.74 11.88 23.39
N LYS A 12 -1.46 12.08 24.68
CA LYS A 12 -0.18 12.65 25.15
C LYS A 12 1.01 11.81 24.72
N LEU A 13 0.89 10.48 24.78
CA LEU A 13 1.95 9.57 24.32
C LEU A 13 2.21 9.70 22.82
N LEU A 14 1.16 9.85 22.02
CA LEU A 14 1.28 10.05 20.57
C LEU A 14 1.91 11.41 20.21
N MET A 15 1.60 12.46 20.99
CA MET A 15 2.27 13.75 20.88
C MET A 15 3.75 13.66 21.29
N ALA A 16 4.04 13.05 22.43
CA ALA A 16 5.41 12.89 22.94
C ALA A 16 6.30 12.10 21.98
N LYS A 17 5.76 11.04 21.36
CA LYS A 17 6.45 10.25 20.33
C LYS A 17 6.44 10.92 18.95
N ARG A 18 5.85 12.13 18.82
CA ARG A 18 5.71 12.89 17.57
C ARG A 18 5.06 12.10 16.41
N PHE A 19 4.12 11.21 16.71
CA PHE A 19 3.29 10.56 15.68
C PHE A 19 2.14 11.45 15.24
N ILE A 20 1.71 12.34 16.13
CA ILE A 20 0.67 13.33 15.93
C ILE A 20 1.28 14.72 16.12
N LEU A 21 0.94 15.63 15.20
CA LEU A 21 1.25 17.05 15.28
C LEU A 21 -0.05 17.79 15.64
N VAL A 22 -0.02 18.56 16.72
CA VAL A 22 -1.19 19.30 17.21
C VAL A 22 -0.93 20.78 17.03
N PHE A 23 -1.91 21.50 16.50
CA PHE A 23 -1.92 22.95 16.38
C PHE A 23 -2.69 23.59 17.53
N ASP A 24 -2.38 24.84 17.84
CA ASP A 24 -3.09 25.62 18.86
C ASP A 24 -4.56 25.86 18.49
N SER A 25 -4.90 25.77 17.20
CA SER A 25 -6.29 25.82 16.70
C SER A 25 -7.11 24.56 17.02
N GLY A 26 -6.49 23.53 17.64
CA GLY A 26 -7.12 22.23 17.90
C GLY A 26 -7.12 21.30 16.69
N VAL A 27 -6.51 21.70 15.57
CA VAL A 27 -6.32 20.85 14.40
C VAL A 27 -5.21 19.84 14.69
N ILE A 28 -5.44 18.59 14.28
CA ILE A 28 -4.51 17.49 14.50
C ILE A 28 -4.10 16.88 13.17
N VAL A 29 -2.79 16.69 12.98
CA VAL A 29 -2.22 16.09 11.78
C VAL A 29 -1.46 14.81 12.11
N ILE A 30 -1.80 13.74 11.39
CA ILE A 30 -1.14 12.44 11.52
C ILE A 30 0.12 12.44 10.64
N LYS A 31 1.29 12.30 11.26
CA LYS A 31 2.61 12.48 10.62
C LYS A 31 2.83 11.64 9.36
N HIS A 32 2.46 10.36 9.39
CA HIS A 32 2.71 9.41 8.30
C HIS A 32 1.49 9.18 7.40
N TRP A 33 0.43 9.99 7.53
CA TRP A 33 -0.80 9.78 6.77
C TRP A 33 -0.54 9.71 5.26
N LYS A 34 0.22 10.66 4.71
CA LYS A 34 0.53 10.75 3.28
C LYS A 34 1.39 9.59 2.75
N ILE A 35 2.19 8.96 3.63
CA ILE A 35 3.02 7.81 3.28
C ILE A 35 2.15 6.60 2.95
N HIS A 36 1.14 6.35 3.79
CA HIS A 36 0.27 5.17 3.68
C HIS A 36 -1.01 5.44 2.87
N ASN A 37 -1.37 6.70 2.64
CA ASN A 37 -2.57 7.10 1.92
C ASN A 37 -2.20 7.90 0.67
N TYR A 38 -1.97 7.17 -0.42
CA TYR A 38 -1.79 7.76 -1.74
C TYR A 38 -3.15 8.14 -2.34
N ILE A 39 -3.39 9.45 -2.51
CA ILE A 39 -4.60 9.99 -3.16
C ILE A 39 -4.20 10.53 -4.53
N ARG A 40 -4.91 10.10 -5.58
CA ARG A 40 -4.72 10.60 -6.96
C ARG A 40 -5.19 12.06 -7.05
N ASN A 41 -4.48 12.93 -7.78
CA ASN A 41 -4.69 14.38 -7.77
C ASN A 41 -6.13 14.82 -8.11
N ASP A 42 -6.79 14.13 -9.04
CA ASP A 42 -8.18 14.38 -9.44
C ASP A 42 -9.20 14.08 -8.32
N ARG A 43 -8.83 13.27 -7.33
CA ARG A 43 -9.66 12.91 -6.17
C ARG A 43 -9.25 13.67 -4.91
N TYR A 44 -8.20 14.48 -4.97
CA TYR A 44 -7.71 15.22 -3.82
C TYR A 44 -8.65 16.39 -3.52
N LYS A 45 -9.17 16.42 -2.29
CA LYS A 45 -9.88 17.59 -1.75
C LYS A 45 -8.97 18.27 -0.72
N PRO A 46 -8.66 19.56 -0.88
CA PRO A 46 -7.87 20.28 0.10
C PRO A 46 -8.62 20.40 1.42
N THR A 47 -7.87 20.51 2.52
CA THR A 47 -8.42 20.84 3.84
C THR A 47 -8.89 22.29 3.88
N LEU A 48 -9.87 22.58 4.75
CA LEU A 48 -10.30 23.95 5.07
C LEU A 48 -9.21 24.71 5.85
N TYR A 49 -8.42 23.99 6.64
CA TYR A 49 -7.31 24.48 7.47
C TYR A 49 -6.05 24.69 6.63
N GLN A 50 -6.09 25.67 5.73
CA GLN A 50 -4.98 25.94 4.80
C GLN A 50 -3.80 26.62 5.50
N GLU A 51 -4.05 27.41 6.53
CA GLU A 51 -3.03 28.12 7.31
C GLU A 51 -2.15 27.13 8.07
N GLU A 52 -2.76 26.22 8.82
CA GLU A 52 -2.07 25.14 9.54
C GLU A 52 -1.33 24.21 8.59
N LYS A 53 -1.93 23.91 7.42
CA LYS A 53 -1.25 23.14 6.37
C LYS A 53 -0.02 23.89 5.84
N ALA A 54 -0.08 25.21 5.74
CA ALA A 54 1.03 26.03 5.29
C ALA A 54 2.17 26.08 6.31
N GLU A 55 1.95 25.75 7.58
CA GLU A 55 3.00 25.63 8.59
C GLU A 55 3.72 24.26 8.55
N LEU A 56 3.20 23.30 7.78
CA LEU A 56 3.81 21.98 7.61
C LEU A 56 4.77 21.94 6.42
N ALA A 57 5.89 21.26 6.63
CA ALA A 57 6.82 20.83 5.61
C ALA A 57 6.67 19.32 5.36
N GLU A 58 6.95 18.91 4.13
CA GLU A 58 7.05 17.50 3.76
C GLU A 58 8.53 17.13 3.67
N LYS A 59 8.96 16.16 4.46
CA LYS A 59 10.31 15.59 4.33
C LYS A 59 10.42 14.78 3.04
N ASN A 60 11.63 14.49 2.59
CA ASN A 60 11.91 13.56 1.47
C ASN A 60 11.17 12.20 1.59
N SER A 61 10.83 11.77 2.81
CA SER A 61 10.07 10.55 3.11
C SER A 61 8.54 10.70 3.05
N LYS A 62 8.01 11.87 2.64
CA LYS A 62 6.56 12.23 2.67
C LYS A 62 5.92 12.22 4.06
N ALA A 63 6.74 12.28 5.12
CA ALA A 63 6.27 12.53 6.48
C ALA A 63 6.07 14.04 6.68
N TYR A 64 5.01 14.42 7.40
CA TYR A 64 4.78 15.80 7.80
C TYR A 64 5.65 16.19 9.01
N THR A 65 6.20 17.40 8.98
CA THR A 65 6.94 18.02 10.08
C THR A 65 6.62 19.51 10.13
N PHE A 66 6.78 20.17 11.27
CA PHE A 66 6.66 21.62 11.32
C PHE A 66 7.80 22.28 10.55
N LYS A 67 7.51 23.36 9.80
CA LYS A 67 8.53 24.12 9.06
C LYS A 67 9.62 24.68 9.98
N THR A 68 9.27 25.06 11.19
CA THR A 68 10.21 25.59 12.20
C THR A 68 11.31 24.58 12.55
N GLU A 69 10.99 23.29 12.68
CA GLU A 69 11.97 22.23 12.99
C GLU A 69 12.95 21.98 11.83
N VAL A 70 12.52 22.17 10.58
CA VAL A 70 13.40 22.05 9.40
C VAL A 70 14.48 23.13 9.43
N ILE A 71 14.08 24.37 9.71
CA ILE A 71 14.99 25.53 9.77
C ILE A 71 16.01 25.39 10.92
N GLU A 72 15.61 24.80 12.05
CA GLU A 72 16.54 24.51 13.16
C GLU A 72 17.56 23.41 12.80
N SER A 73 17.14 22.36 12.08
CA SER A 73 18.07 21.33 11.61
C SER A 73 19.06 21.84 10.57
N GLU A 74 18.66 22.83 9.75
CA GLU A 74 19.52 23.45 8.73
C GLU A 74 20.45 24.51 9.33
N LYS A 75 20.03 25.21 10.40
CA LYS A 75 20.90 26.16 11.13
C LYS A 75 22.15 25.53 11.75
N HIS A 76 22.18 24.21 11.98
CA HIS A 76 23.37 23.53 12.48
C HIS A 76 24.36 23.09 11.38
N LEU A 77 24.00 23.23 10.10
CA LEU A 77 24.89 22.97 8.97
C LEU A 77 25.12 24.30 8.26
N GLY A 78 26.19 25.00 8.65
CA GLY A 78 26.58 26.30 8.10
C GLY A 78 26.98 26.26 6.62
N ILE A 79 26.01 26.08 5.73
CA ILE A 79 26.15 26.24 4.29
C ILE A 79 24.96 27.07 3.80
N PRO A 80 25.18 28.29 3.27
CA PRO A 80 24.09 29.09 2.72
C PRO A 80 23.60 28.44 1.43
N ASP A 81 22.34 28.03 1.37
CA ASP A 81 21.69 27.62 0.12
C ASP A 81 21.10 28.85 -0.56
N ASP A 82 21.89 29.45 -1.45
CA ASP A 82 21.47 30.48 -2.39
C ASP A 82 20.61 29.84 -3.49
N ASN A 83 19.33 30.21 -3.52
CA ASN A 83 18.44 30.19 -4.68
C ASN A 83 18.36 28.89 -5.49
N ARG A 84 17.43 27.99 -5.14
CA ARG A 84 16.67 27.21 -6.15
C ARG A 84 15.20 27.04 -5.75
N MET A 85 14.40 28.07 -6.01
CA MET A 85 12.96 27.92 -6.28
C MET A 85 12.77 27.10 -7.57
N GLY A 86 12.84 25.78 -7.45
CA GLY A 86 12.51 24.84 -8.51
C GLY A 86 11.02 24.49 -8.46
N TYR A 87 10.19 25.29 -9.15
CA TYR A 87 8.84 24.89 -9.49
C TYR A 87 8.91 23.64 -10.39
N GLN A 88 8.79 22.45 -9.80
CA GLN A 88 8.66 21.21 -10.57
C GLN A 88 7.20 21.06 -10.98
N MET A 89 6.78 21.90 -11.91
CA MET A 89 5.54 21.75 -12.67
C MET A 89 5.77 20.63 -13.68
N ASP A 90 5.39 19.41 -13.32
CA ASP A 90 5.24 18.34 -14.30
C ASP A 90 4.04 18.68 -15.20
N THR A 91 4.30 19.23 -16.39
CA THR A 91 3.48 19.01 -17.58
C THR A 91 4.14 19.53 -18.87
N GLN A 92 4.14 18.62 -19.87
CA GLN A 92 4.04 18.82 -21.32
C GLN A 92 5.30 18.93 -22.24
N VAL A 93 5.42 17.88 -23.06
CA VAL A 93 5.36 17.87 -24.55
C VAL A 93 6.45 18.59 -25.37
N ARG A 94 7.18 17.72 -26.11
CA ARG A 94 7.84 17.89 -27.43
C ARG A 94 8.86 19.01 -27.62
N LEU A 95 10.11 18.58 -27.82
CA LEU A 95 10.93 19.10 -28.92
C LEU A 95 11.59 17.95 -29.67
N GLY A 96 11.24 17.81 -30.94
CA GLY A 96 11.94 16.96 -31.89
C GLY A 96 13.34 17.50 -32.13
N LYS A 97 14.30 16.59 -32.26
CA LYS A 97 15.62 16.90 -32.80
C LYS A 97 15.92 15.85 -33.87
N ASP A 98 15.74 16.28 -35.10
CA ASP A 98 16.25 15.63 -36.30
C ASP A 98 17.78 15.55 -36.29
N ARG A 99 18.27 14.59 -37.08
CA ARG A 99 19.66 14.27 -37.49
C ARG A 99 20.41 13.38 -36.49
N LEU A 100 21.01 12.27 -36.90
CA LEU A 100 21.76 12.05 -38.15
C LEU A 100 21.87 10.54 -38.42
N VAL A 101 21.50 10.10 -39.63
CA VAL A 101 21.89 8.78 -40.16
C VAL A 101 23.41 8.80 -40.32
N LYS A 102 24.11 7.94 -39.60
CA LYS A 102 25.52 7.65 -39.85
C LYS A 102 25.68 6.15 -40.02
N ASP A 103 25.42 5.71 -41.24
CA ASP A 103 25.94 4.45 -41.74
C ASP A 103 27.47 4.49 -41.68
N LYS A 104 28.08 3.49 -41.04
CA LYS A 104 29.36 2.91 -41.46
C LYS A 104 29.64 1.58 -40.74
N LYS A 105 29.50 0.52 -41.55
CA LYS A 105 30.31 -0.70 -41.64
C LYS A 105 30.60 -1.51 -40.38
N LYS A 106 30.02 -2.72 -40.40
CA LYS A 106 30.65 -4.04 -40.15
C LYS A 106 32.03 -3.99 -39.48
N ASN A 107 32.06 -4.41 -38.22
CA ASN A 107 33.04 -5.39 -37.77
C ASN A 107 32.27 -6.54 -37.13
N SER A 108 32.19 -7.62 -37.90
CA SER A 108 31.83 -8.95 -37.44
C SER A 108 32.81 -9.36 -36.35
N VAL A 109 32.33 -9.40 -35.12
CA VAL A 109 32.87 -10.28 -34.09
C VAL A 109 31.67 -11.09 -33.66
N GLU A 110 31.52 -12.27 -34.25
CA GLU A 110 30.58 -13.28 -33.78
C GLU A 110 31.03 -13.70 -32.38
N PRO A 111 30.22 -13.50 -31.32
CA PRO A 111 30.32 -14.33 -30.15
C PRO A 111 29.37 -15.50 -30.38
N SER A 112 29.92 -16.66 -30.73
CA SER A 112 29.34 -18.00 -30.58
C SER A 112 27.81 -18.05 -30.46
N SER A 113 27.13 -18.49 -31.52
CA SER A 113 25.67 -18.58 -31.73
C SER A 113 24.78 -19.14 -30.59
N THR A 114 25.33 -19.62 -29.49
CA THR A 114 24.59 -20.33 -28.43
C THR A 114 23.79 -19.40 -27.50
N MET A 115 24.32 -18.23 -27.16
CA MET A 115 23.76 -17.33 -26.13
C MET A 115 22.46 -16.60 -26.54
N PRO A 116 22.34 -16.01 -27.75
CA PRO A 116 21.10 -15.35 -28.17
C PRO A 116 19.97 -16.35 -28.47
N GLU A 117 20.29 -17.56 -28.92
CA GLU A 117 19.30 -18.63 -29.16
C GLU A 117 18.68 -19.12 -27.84
N LEU A 118 19.51 -19.30 -26.79
CA LEU A 118 19.00 -19.68 -25.48
C LEU A 118 18.03 -18.63 -24.92
N PHE A 119 18.37 -17.35 -25.06
CA PHE A 119 17.48 -16.26 -24.66
C PHE A 119 16.15 -16.30 -25.39
N GLU A 120 16.13 -16.51 -26.71
CA GLU A 120 14.87 -16.62 -27.48
C GLU A 120 14.03 -17.82 -27.01
N LYS A 121 14.67 -18.96 -26.69
CA LYS A 121 13.97 -20.15 -26.17
C LYS A 121 13.34 -19.89 -24.80
N VAL A 122 14.08 -19.26 -23.89
CA VAL A 122 13.61 -18.84 -22.56
C VAL A 122 12.48 -17.82 -22.71
N TRP A 123 12.65 -16.82 -23.57
CA TRP A 123 11.65 -15.79 -23.82
C TRP A 123 10.33 -16.35 -24.34
N LYS A 124 10.37 -17.36 -25.23
CA LYS A 124 9.17 -18.01 -25.77
C LYS A 124 8.39 -18.77 -24.70
N THR A 125 9.09 -19.42 -23.78
CA THR A 125 8.51 -20.27 -22.72
C THR A 125 8.09 -19.48 -21.48
N TYR A 126 8.57 -18.25 -21.31
CA TYR A 126 8.26 -17.42 -20.14
C TYR A 126 6.79 -16.94 -20.14
N PRO A 127 6.07 -17.05 -19.00
CA PRO A 127 4.66 -16.68 -18.92
C PRO A 127 4.39 -15.16 -19.06
N LYS A 128 5.31 -14.29 -18.61
CA LYS A 128 5.12 -12.82 -18.65
C LYS A 128 6.11 -12.10 -19.57
N LYS A 129 5.74 -11.95 -20.84
CA LYS A 129 6.58 -11.42 -21.92
C LYS A 129 6.56 -9.89 -21.98
N THR A 130 7.28 -9.23 -21.07
CA THR A 130 7.34 -7.76 -20.95
C THR A 130 8.78 -7.24 -21.13
N ASN A 131 8.95 -6.09 -21.81
CA ASN A 131 10.24 -5.41 -21.97
C ASN A 131 11.40 -6.29 -22.49
N LYS A 132 11.22 -6.96 -23.64
CA LYS A 132 12.22 -7.89 -24.25
C LYS A 132 13.64 -7.30 -24.35
N LYS A 133 13.76 -6.01 -24.71
CA LYS A 133 15.06 -5.32 -24.82
C LYS A 133 15.83 -5.33 -23.50
N LYS A 134 15.16 -4.92 -22.41
CA LYS A 134 15.74 -4.91 -21.06
C LYS A 134 16.07 -6.32 -20.57
N ALA A 135 15.23 -7.30 -20.87
CA ALA A 135 15.49 -8.69 -20.52
C ALA A 135 16.75 -9.23 -21.22
N ARG A 136 16.91 -8.94 -22.52
CA ARG A 136 18.10 -9.32 -23.28
C ARG A 136 19.36 -8.63 -22.75
N GLU A 137 19.28 -7.34 -22.42
CA GLU A 137 20.40 -6.60 -21.83
C GLU A 137 20.82 -7.17 -20.47
N GLN A 138 19.87 -7.47 -19.58
CA GLN A 138 20.15 -8.09 -18.28
C GLN A 138 20.74 -9.49 -18.45
N PHE A 139 20.20 -10.28 -19.38
CA PHE A 139 20.71 -11.61 -19.71
C PHE A 139 22.17 -11.55 -20.17
N LEU A 140 22.49 -10.67 -21.13
CA LEU A 140 23.86 -10.47 -21.61
C LEU A 140 24.80 -9.88 -20.54
N LYS A 141 24.27 -9.11 -19.58
CA LYS A 141 25.06 -8.54 -18.48
C LYS A 141 25.47 -9.61 -17.46
N LYS A 142 24.55 -10.53 -17.13
CA LYS A 142 24.71 -11.55 -16.09
C LYS A 142 25.37 -12.83 -16.61
N PHE A 143 24.96 -13.31 -17.78
CA PHE A 143 25.45 -14.56 -18.35
C PHE A 143 26.59 -14.27 -19.32
N LYS A 144 27.82 -14.37 -18.81
CA LYS A 144 29.05 -14.27 -19.58
C LYS A 144 29.87 -15.57 -19.53
N THR A 145 29.66 -16.39 -18.50
CA THR A 145 30.37 -17.64 -18.24
C THR A 145 29.45 -18.83 -18.49
N GLU A 146 30.00 -19.96 -18.93
CA GLU A 146 29.25 -21.20 -19.14
C GLU A 146 28.64 -21.75 -17.83
N GLU A 147 29.31 -21.57 -16.69
CA GLU A 147 28.84 -22.01 -15.36
C GLU A 147 27.54 -21.29 -14.94
N ASP A 148 27.46 -19.98 -15.16
CA ASP A 148 26.26 -19.19 -14.84
C ASP A 148 25.04 -19.65 -15.67
N LEU A 149 25.30 -20.15 -16.87
CA LEU A 149 24.28 -20.63 -17.79
C LEU A 149 23.62 -21.92 -17.29
N GLU A 150 24.40 -22.80 -16.64
CA GLU A 150 23.89 -24.07 -16.12
C GLU A 150 23.03 -23.85 -14.87
N SER A 151 23.50 -23.01 -13.94
CA SER A 151 22.71 -22.56 -12.78
C SER A 151 21.41 -21.90 -13.23
N PHE A 152 21.47 -21.04 -14.25
CA PHE A 152 20.29 -20.41 -14.82
C PHE A 152 19.30 -21.42 -15.41
N LYS A 153 19.76 -22.38 -16.21
CA LYS A 153 18.89 -23.41 -16.81
C LYS A 153 18.20 -24.25 -15.73
N LYS A 154 18.91 -24.58 -14.65
CA LYS A 154 18.37 -25.31 -13.51
C LYS A 154 17.28 -24.50 -12.81
N GLY A 155 17.60 -23.29 -12.33
CA GLY A 155 16.64 -22.41 -11.67
C GLY A 155 15.46 -22.04 -12.55
N TYR A 156 15.65 -21.94 -13.87
CA TYR A 156 14.57 -21.69 -14.82
C TYR A 156 13.55 -22.84 -14.87
N LYS A 157 14.03 -24.09 -14.85
CA LYS A 157 13.14 -25.26 -14.82
C LYS A 157 12.37 -25.33 -13.51
N ASP A 158 13.05 -25.11 -12.40
CA ASP A 158 12.45 -25.15 -11.06
C ASP A 158 11.40 -24.03 -10.91
N TYR A 159 11.69 -22.83 -11.40
CA TYR A 159 10.75 -21.71 -11.43
C TYR A 159 9.49 -22.00 -12.25
N LEU A 160 9.63 -22.57 -13.45
CA LEU A 160 8.49 -22.94 -14.28
C LEU A 160 7.62 -24.03 -13.62
N ALA A 161 8.26 -25.00 -12.97
CA ALA A 161 7.56 -26.03 -12.22
C ALA A 161 6.82 -25.44 -11.01
N TYR A 162 7.43 -24.50 -10.29
CA TYR A 162 6.82 -23.77 -9.18
C TYR A 162 5.61 -22.94 -9.59
N ILE A 163 5.72 -22.15 -10.68
CA ILE A 163 4.58 -21.38 -11.21
C ILE A 163 3.42 -22.29 -11.59
N LYS A 164 3.72 -23.46 -12.17
CA LYS A 164 2.69 -24.42 -12.57
C LYS A 164 2.02 -25.09 -11.37
N LEU A 165 2.73 -25.22 -10.25
CA LEU A 165 2.21 -25.81 -9.02
C LEU A 165 1.37 -24.81 -8.21
N ASN A 166 1.81 -23.54 -8.18
CA ASN A 166 1.22 -22.49 -7.36
C ASN A 166 0.38 -21.55 -8.23
N ASP A 167 -0.90 -21.91 -8.44
CA ASP A 167 -1.87 -21.07 -9.18
C ASP A 167 -2.04 -19.65 -8.60
N TRP A 168 -1.76 -19.47 -7.31
CA TRP A 168 -1.82 -18.18 -6.62
C TRP A 168 -0.59 -17.29 -6.89
N TYR A 169 0.50 -17.87 -7.39
CA TYR A 169 1.76 -17.15 -7.57
C TYR A 169 1.84 -16.53 -8.96
N HIS A 170 1.88 -15.20 -9.03
CA HIS A 170 1.98 -14.48 -10.30
C HIS A 170 3.44 -14.31 -10.74
N PRO A 171 3.82 -14.79 -11.93
CA PRO A 171 5.18 -14.64 -12.45
C PRO A 171 5.62 -13.18 -12.56
N GLN A 172 6.86 -12.90 -12.18
CA GLN A 172 7.46 -11.58 -12.34
C GLN A 172 7.84 -11.31 -13.79
N GLU A 173 8.37 -10.12 -14.09
CA GLU A 173 8.91 -9.81 -15.41
C GLU A 173 10.28 -10.48 -15.56
N LEU A 174 10.57 -11.12 -16.69
CA LEU A 174 11.81 -11.90 -16.88
C LEU A 174 13.07 -11.09 -16.56
N PHE A 175 13.12 -9.81 -16.94
CA PHE A 175 14.27 -8.97 -16.66
C PHE A 175 14.47 -8.70 -15.16
N ARG A 176 13.39 -8.66 -14.36
CA ARG A 176 13.48 -8.52 -12.89
C ARG A 176 13.94 -9.83 -12.27
N TRP A 177 13.39 -10.95 -12.75
CA TRP A 177 13.76 -12.29 -12.30
C TRP A 177 15.26 -12.58 -12.54
N ILE A 178 15.79 -12.18 -13.70
CA ILE A 178 17.23 -12.25 -14.00
C ILE A 178 18.05 -11.25 -13.17
N ARG A 179 17.59 -9.99 -13.06
CA ARG A 179 18.35 -8.94 -12.36
C ARG A 179 18.51 -9.23 -10.87
N ASP A 180 17.47 -9.77 -10.25
CA ASP A 180 17.41 -10.04 -8.82
C ASP A 180 17.97 -11.44 -8.48
N ASP A 181 18.66 -12.11 -9.42
CA ASP A 181 19.32 -13.41 -9.26
C ASP A 181 18.43 -14.55 -8.74
N ARG A 182 17.13 -14.47 -9.02
CA ARG A 182 16.12 -15.43 -8.53
C ARG A 182 16.20 -16.82 -9.13
N TYR A 183 17.06 -17.02 -10.13
CA TYR A 183 17.40 -18.36 -10.62
C TYR A 183 18.24 -19.15 -9.60
N ASN A 184 18.79 -18.49 -8.57
CA ASN A 184 19.46 -19.13 -7.45
C ASN A 184 18.53 -19.35 -6.23
N ASP A 185 17.26 -18.91 -6.30
CA ASP A 185 16.30 -19.13 -5.22
C ASP A 185 15.94 -20.62 -5.11
N GLU A 186 15.77 -21.11 -3.88
CA GLU A 186 15.24 -22.45 -3.63
C GLU A 186 13.72 -22.46 -3.79
N TYR A 187 13.23 -23.08 -4.87
CA TYR A 187 11.80 -23.26 -5.09
C TYR A 187 11.32 -24.54 -4.41
N ASP A 188 10.38 -24.40 -3.47
CA ASP A 188 9.70 -25.54 -2.87
C ASP A 188 8.73 -26.15 -3.89
N LEU A 189 9.15 -27.27 -4.47
CA LEU A 189 8.39 -28.07 -5.45
C LEU A 189 7.51 -29.13 -4.78
N SER A 190 7.46 -29.16 -3.45
CA SER A 190 6.53 -30.03 -2.73
C SER A 190 5.10 -29.62 -3.07
N GLN A 191 4.24 -30.62 -3.32
CA GLN A 191 2.85 -30.36 -3.68
C GLN A 191 2.23 -29.45 -2.63
N THR A 192 1.80 -28.26 -3.02
CA THR A 192 0.93 -27.47 -2.15
C THR A 192 -0.36 -28.26 -2.03
N ASN A 193 -0.50 -29.00 -0.93
CA ASN A 193 -1.79 -29.40 -0.43
C ASN A 193 -2.66 -28.17 -0.55
N LYS A 194 -3.71 -28.25 -1.37
CA LYS A 194 -4.73 -27.21 -1.44
C LYS A 194 -5.09 -26.91 0.00
N LEU A 195 -4.63 -25.77 0.54
CA LEU A 195 -5.17 -25.29 1.80
C LEU A 195 -6.67 -25.29 1.56
N PRO A 196 -7.46 -26.01 2.38
CA PRO A 196 -8.89 -26.15 2.13
C PRO A 196 -9.41 -24.73 1.91
N ALA A 197 -9.97 -24.50 0.73
CA ALA A 197 -10.48 -23.21 0.31
C ALA A 197 -11.24 -22.65 1.50
N TYR A 198 -10.73 -21.57 2.10
CA TYR A 198 -11.14 -21.01 3.39
C TYR A 198 -12.63 -21.27 3.57
N SER A 199 -12.98 -22.36 4.28
CA SER A 199 -14.37 -22.74 4.41
C SER A 199 -14.95 -21.58 5.18
N LYS A 200 -15.87 -20.84 4.54
CA LYS A 200 -16.54 -19.72 5.18
C LYS A 200 -17.06 -20.30 6.48
N VAL A 201 -16.47 -19.88 7.61
CA VAL A 201 -16.98 -20.24 8.93
C VAL A 201 -18.46 -19.93 8.85
N PRO A 202 -19.36 -20.91 9.12
CA PRO A 202 -20.79 -20.67 8.97
C PRO A 202 -21.11 -19.42 9.78
N MET A 203 -21.43 -18.32 9.08
CA MET A 203 -21.80 -17.07 9.71
C MET A 203 -22.93 -17.42 10.67
N ARG A 204 -22.74 -17.17 11.96
CA ARG A 204 -23.78 -17.37 12.95
C ARG A 204 -24.94 -16.47 12.54
N GLN A 205 -26.00 -17.06 12.00
CA GLN A 205 -27.24 -16.36 11.73
C GLN A 205 -27.95 -16.21 13.07
N GLU A 206 -27.94 -14.99 13.62
CA GLU A 206 -28.76 -14.68 14.79
C GLU A 206 -30.22 -14.83 14.39
N LYS A 207 -30.90 -15.82 14.96
CA LYS A 207 -32.35 -15.91 14.87
C LYS A 207 -32.92 -14.88 15.81
N LEU A 208 -33.81 -14.03 15.31
CA LEU A 208 -34.51 -13.05 16.14
C LEU A 208 -35.23 -13.79 17.28
N PRO A 209 -35.16 -13.27 18.53
CA PRO A 209 -35.90 -13.83 19.65
C PRO A 209 -37.40 -13.89 19.36
N GLU A 210 -38.11 -14.86 19.95
CA GLU A 210 -39.54 -15.07 19.69
C GLU A 210 -40.41 -13.83 19.95
N TRP A 211 -40.02 -12.97 20.91
CA TRP A 211 -40.74 -11.73 21.23
C TRP A 211 -40.75 -10.71 20.08
N ALA A 212 -39.77 -10.76 19.16
CA ALA A 212 -39.70 -9.86 18.01
C ALA A 212 -40.70 -10.27 16.89
N ASN A 213 -41.21 -11.50 16.94
CA ASN A 213 -42.19 -12.02 15.98
C ASN A 213 -43.64 -11.92 16.49
N ASN A 214 -43.84 -11.62 17.77
CA ASN A 214 -45.18 -11.35 18.30
C ASN A 214 -45.62 -9.97 17.82
N GLN A 215 -46.43 -9.94 16.75
CA GLN A 215 -47.23 -8.78 16.41
C GLN A 215 -47.98 -8.34 17.66
N LYS A 216 -47.68 -7.12 18.13
CA LYS A 216 -48.37 -6.33 19.15
C LYS A 216 -49.54 -7.09 19.78
N GLN A 217 -49.28 -7.78 20.90
CA GLN A 217 -50.34 -7.96 21.86
C GLN A 217 -50.74 -6.53 22.25
N GLU A 218 -51.94 -6.11 21.88
CA GLU A 218 -52.49 -4.85 22.34
C GLU A 218 -52.38 -4.86 23.86
N GLU A 219 -51.54 -3.98 24.41
CA GLU A 219 -51.44 -3.78 25.84
C GLU A 219 -52.88 -3.51 26.33
N GLU A 220 -53.44 -4.43 27.12
CA GLU A 220 -54.69 -4.20 27.83
C GLU A 220 -54.51 -2.90 28.60
N LYS A 221 -55.22 -1.86 28.17
CA LYS A 221 -55.17 -0.57 28.84
C LYS A 221 -55.66 -0.80 30.26
N LEU A 222 -54.81 -0.53 31.25
CA LEU A 222 -55.17 -0.54 32.67
C LEU A 222 -56.49 0.20 32.87
N SER A 223 -57.35 -0.36 33.73
CA SER A 223 -58.60 0.29 34.09
C SER A 223 -58.33 1.70 34.61
N SER A 224 -59.23 2.65 34.37
CA SER A 224 -59.04 4.04 34.83
C SER A 224 -58.80 4.14 36.34
N GLU A 225 -59.30 3.18 37.10
CA GLU A 225 -59.12 3.08 38.55
C GLU A 225 -57.68 2.65 38.91
N GLU A 226 -57.14 1.66 38.20
CA GLU A 226 -55.76 1.18 38.39
C GLU A 226 -54.73 2.23 37.97
N GLN A 227 -55.04 3.00 36.92
CA GLN A 227 -54.19 4.10 36.47
C GLN A 227 -54.12 5.22 37.53
N ALA A 228 -55.26 5.52 38.18
CA ALA A 228 -55.31 6.53 39.24
C ALA A 228 -54.61 6.08 40.52
N GLU A 229 -54.66 4.79 40.86
CA GLU A 229 -53.94 4.21 41.99
C GLU A 229 -52.41 4.27 41.76
N LEU A 230 -51.97 3.96 40.53
CA LEU A 230 -50.56 4.06 40.13
C LEU A 230 -50.06 5.50 40.21
N ASP A 231 -50.84 6.46 39.70
CA ASP A 231 -50.50 7.88 39.77
C ASP A 231 -50.43 8.38 41.23
N ARG A 232 -51.30 7.87 42.12
CA ARG A 232 -51.23 8.15 43.56
C ARG A 232 -49.97 7.59 44.19
N GLN A 233 -49.60 6.33 43.89
CA GLN A 233 -48.36 5.73 44.40
C GLN A 233 -47.12 6.48 43.91
N ILE A 234 -47.10 6.90 42.64
CA ILE A 234 -45.99 7.70 42.09
C ILE A 234 -45.91 9.04 42.81
N LYS A 235 -47.04 9.70 43.05
CA LYS A 235 -47.09 10.99 43.74
C LYS A 235 -46.64 10.89 45.19
N GLU A 236 -47.09 9.87 45.92
CA GLU A 236 -46.66 9.60 47.29
C GLU A 236 -45.15 9.30 47.37
N TYR A 237 -44.62 8.53 46.40
CA TYR A 237 -43.19 8.24 46.32
C TYR A 237 -42.34 9.48 46.01
N LEU A 238 -42.87 10.43 45.23
CA LEU A 238 -42.19 11.69 44.91
C LEU A 238 -42.28 12.74 46.02
N GLU A 239 -43.38 12.77 46.79
CA GLU A 239 -43.60 13.69 47.91
C GLU A 239 -42.98 13.17 49.23
N GLY A 240 -42.63 11.89 49.31
CA GLY A 240 -42.00 11.24 50.47
C GLY A 240 -40.48 11.39 50.60
N LYS A 241 -39.87 12.42 50.00
CA LYS A 241 -38.43 12.76 50.17
C LYS A 241 -38.22 14.20 50.59
#